data_AF-T1CCN4-F1
#
_entry.id   AF-T1CCN4-F1
#
_cell.length_a   1.000
_cell.length_b   1.000
_cell.length_c   1.000
_cell.angle_alpha   90.00
_cell.angle_beta   90.00
_cell.angle_gamma   90.00
#
_symmetry.space_group_name_H-M   'P 1'
#
loop_
_entity.id
_entity.type
_entity.pdbx_description
1 polymer ?
#
loop_
_entity_poly.entity_id
_entity_poly.type
_entity_poly.pdbx_seq_one_letter_code
_entity_poly.pdbx_strand_id
1 'polypeptide(L)' 'LNADSLDLVELIMAFEEAYGMEIPDEDAEKIQTVGQAWDYVKEHSDLAS' A
#
# COMPACT_ATOMS: atom_id res chain seq x y z
N LEU A 1 3.90 16.38 -5.84
CA LEU A 1 3.03 15.33 -5.29
C LEU A 1 3.31 15.28 -3.79
N ASN A 2 2.74 16.24 -3.03
CA ASN A 2 2.76 16.15 -1.56
C ASN A 2 1.55 15.29 -1.21
N ALA A 3 1.71 13.97 -1.31
CA ALA A 3 0.73 13.07 -0.71
C ALA A 3 0.93 13.24 0.80
N ASP A 4 0.11 14.07 1.41
CA ASP A 4 0.08 14.17 2.86
C ASP A 4 -0.32 12.78 3.39
N SER A 5 0.07 12.43 4.61
CA SER A 5 -0.07 11.07 5.14
C SER A 5 -1.49 10.51 5.08
N LEU A 6 -2.51 11.37 5.06
CA LEU A 6 -3.91 10.97 4.88
C LEU A 6 -4.19 10.38 3.49
N ASP A 7 -3.63 10.96 2.43
CA ASP A 7 -3.80 10.48 1.05
C ASP A 7 -3.16 9.09 0.87
N LEU A 8 -2.09 8.82 1.61
CA LEU A 8 -1.39 7.54 1.57
C LEU A 8 -2.15 6.44 2.32
N VAL A 9 -2.79 6.78 3.43
CA VAL A 9 -3.66 5.85 4.17
C VAL A 9 -4.85 5.42 3.31
N GLU A 10 -5.51 6.36 2.63
CA GLU A 10 -6.62 6.04 1.71
C GLU A 10 -6.16 5.13 0.56
N LEU A 11 -4.97 5.37 0.01
CA LEU A 11 -4.39 4.53 -1.03
C LEU A 11 -4.11 3.09 -0.56
N ILE A 12 -3.54 2.94 0.64
CA ILE A 12 -3.24 1.64 1.23
C ILE A 12 -4.54 0.84 1.41
N MET A 13 -5.58 1.46 1.98
CA MET A 13 -6.89 0.83 2.14
C MET A 13 -7.52 0.43 0.79
N ALA A 14 -7.37 1.26 -0.24
CA ALA A 14 -7.85 0.93 -1.58
C ALA A 14 -7.11 -0.28 -2.19
N PHE A 15 -5.81 -0.44 -1.91
CA PHE A 15 -5.06 -1.62 -2.32
C PHE A 15 -5.45 -2.87 -1.55
N GLU A 16 -5.66 -2.78 -0.24
CA GLU A 16 -6.18 -3.87 0.58
C GLU A 16 -7.50 -4.42 0.01
N GLU A 17 -8.45 -3.54 -0.28
CA GLU A 17 -9.73 -3.93 -0.89
C GLU A 17 -9.56 -4.50 -2.30
N ALA A 18 -8.77 -3.84 -3.16
CA ALA A 18 -8.61 -4.23 -4.56
C ALA A 18 -7.93 -5.58 -4.73
N TYR A 19 -6.99 -5.92 -3.86
CA TYR A 19 -6.22 -7.16 -3.92
C TYR A 19 -6.63 -8.19 -2.87
N GLY A 20 -7.63 -7.88 -2.04
CA GLY A 20 -8.10 -8.77 -0.97
C GLY A 20 -6.99 -9.11 0.03
N MET A 21 -6.11 -8.14 0.29
CA MET A 21 -4.97 -8.28 1.20
C MET A 21 -5.16 -7.38 2.42
N GLU A 22 -4.35 -7.62 3.46
CA GLU A 22 -4.29 -6.80 4.66
C GLU A 22 -2.84 -6.39 4.87
N ILE A 23 -2.59 -5.09 5.01
CA ILE A 23 -1.27 -4.50 5.20
C ILE A 23 -1.15 -4.17 6.70
N PRO A 24 -0.26 -4.84 7.45
CA PRO A 24 -0.09 -4.56 8.87
C PRO A 24 0.28 -3.09 9.12
N ASP A 25 -0.25 -2.50 10.19
CA ASP A 25 0.04 -1.10 10.56
C ASP A 25 1.55 -0.79 10.60
N GLU A 26 2.36 -1.71 11.14
CA GLU A 26 3.82 -1.57 11.21
C GLU A 26 4.50 -1.45 9.84
N ASP A 27 3.90 -2.03 8.79
CA ASP A 27 4.39 -1.93 7.42
C ASP A 27 3.80 -0.72 6.71
N ALA A 28 2.52 -0.43 6.95
CA ALA A 28 1.86 0.79 6.46
C ALA A 28 2.61 2.05 6.93
N GLU A 29 3.07 2.11 8.19
CA GLU A 29 3.86 3.23 8.74
C GLU A 29 5.22 3.44 8.02
N LYS A 30 5.78 2.39 7.39
CA LYS A 30 7.05 2.46 6.66
C LYS A 30 6.86 2.91 5.21
N ILE A 31 5.65 2.80 4.69
CA ILE A 31 5.29 3.29 3.37
C ILE A 31 5.14 4.80 3.46
N GLN A 32 6.01 5.54 2.75
CA GLN A 32 6.01 7.02 2.74
C GLN A 32 5.71 7.58 1.35
N THR A 33 5.62 6.71 0.35
CA THR A 33 5.41 7.10 -1.04
C THR A 33 4.49 6.11 -1.74
N VAL A 34 3.80 6.60 -2.78
CA VAL A 34 2.98 5.76 -3.68
C VAL A 34 3.80 4.63 -4.30
N GLY A 35 5.08 4.89 -4.63
CA GLY A 35 5.97 3.86 -5.19
C GLY A 35 6.19 2.70 -4.22
N GLN A 36 6.48 3.00 -2.95
CA GLN A 36 6.63 1.98 -1.91
C GLN A 36 5.34 1.18 -1.68
N ALA A 37 4.18 1.86 -1.72
CA ALA A 37 2.89 1.19 -1.59
C ALA A 37 2.66 0.19 -2.73
N TRP A 38 2.96 0.61 -3.96
CA TRP A 38 2.87 -0.24 -5.15
C TRP A 38 3.84 -1.41 -5.11
N ASP A 39 5.09 -1.18 -4.72
CA ASP A 39 6.10 -2.24 -4.60
C ASP A 39 5.68 -3.27 -3.55
N TYR A 40 5.16 -2.83 -2.40
CA TYR A 40 4.64 -3.72 -1.35
C TYR A 40 3.55 -4.63 -1.89
N VAL A 41 2.53 -4.05 -2.54
CA VAL A 41 1.43 -4.79 -3.16
C VAL A 41 1.96 -5.78 -4.19
N LYS A 42 2.90 -5.38 -5.04
CA LYS A 42 3.46 -6.27 -6.06
C LYS A 42 4.22 -7.47 -5.47
N GLU A 43 4.91 -7.29 -4.34
CA GLU A 43 5.66 -8.36 -3.66
C GLU A 43 4.76 -9.32 -2.87
N HIS A 44 3.63 -8.82 -2.36
CA HIS A 44 2.75 -9.56 -1.45
C HIS A 44 1.42 -10.02 -2.08
N SER A 45 1.11 -9.56 -3.30
CA SER A 45 0.00 -10.07 -4.09
C SER A 45 0.49 -11.15 -5.05
N ASP A 46 -0.37 -12.13 -5.34
CA ASP A 46 -0.10 -13.21 -6.31
C ASP A 46 0.07 -12.73 -7.77
N LEU A 47 0.14 -11.41 -8.02
CA LEU A 47 0.34 -10.79 -9.33
C LEU A 47 1.70 -11.13 -9.99
N ALA A 48 2.62 -11.73 -9.24
CA ALA A 48 3.92 -12.18 -9.75
C ALA A 48 3.88 -13.56 -10.45
N SER A 49 2.69 -14.17 -10.63
CA SER A 49 2.48 -15.49 -11.23
C SER A 49 2.30 -15.46 -12.75
#